data_AF-A0A959NZE5-F1
#
_entry.id   AF-A0A959NZE5-F1
#
_cell.length_a   1.000
_cell.length_b   1.000
_cell.length_c   1.000
_cell.angle_alpha   90.00
_cell.angle_beta   90.00
_cell.angle_gamma   90.00
#
_symmetry.space_group_name_H-M   'P 1'
#
loop_
_entity.id
_entity.type
_entity.pdbx_description
1 polymer ?
#
loop_
_entity_poly.entity_id
_entity_poly.type
_entity_poly.pdbx_seq_one_letter_code
_entity_poly.pdbx_strand_id
1 'polypeptide(L)'
;MIEFLSILILIISIIYFFVAINKKEISFSKIISIIRDGLKDSSTEKNGNKNFFFRIKTWLIHVTFYLFLFMFLTSFVPTIFSGHLPGLFLILHITAAPLFSISLALLVLFYAYQLKLNENDYSNFEKVINKDSIKNDRSSILSYSKFSFWLLTFISIPLLLSIILSFYPIAGTDWQNLSLIIHRLSALLFSLVALALIYFYVTFSKL
;
A
#
# COMPACT_ATOMS: atom_id res chain seq x y z
N MET A 1 -7.36 -23.96 6.10
CA MET A 1 -7.28 -23.28 7.41
C MET A 1 -6.58 -21.92 7.31
N ILE A 2 -5.37 -21.82 6.74
CA ILE A 2 -4.65 -20.55 6.57
C ILE A 2 -5.44 -19.54 5.71
N GLU A 3 -6.07 -20.00 4.64
CA GLU A 3 -6.86 -19.14 3.73
C GLU A 3 -8.06 -18.49 4.43
N PHE A 4 -8.85 -19.28 5.18
CA PHE A 4 -9.97 -18.77 5.96
C PHE A 4 -9.54 -17.75 7.01
N LEU A 5 -8.44 -18.03 7.73
CA LEU A 5 -7.89 -17.11 8.72
C LEU A 5 -7.40 -15.80 8.07
N SER A 6 -6.73 -15.87 6.92
CA SER A 6 -6.28 -14.68 6.19
C SER A 6 -7.42 -13.81 5.70
N ILE A 7 -8.49 -14.42 5.18
CA ILE A 7 -9.70 -13.72 4.75
C ILE A 7 -10.40 -13.06 5.94
N LEU A 8 -10.51 -13.76 7.06
CA LEU A 8 -11.12 -13.24 8.27
C LEU A 8 -10.36 -12.01 8.81
N ILE A 9 -9.03 -12.09 8.89
CA ILE A 9 -8.17 -10.97 9.31
C ILE A 9 -8.37 -9.77 8.37
N LEU A 10 -8.43 -10.00 7.07
CA LEU A 10 -8.65 -8.94 6.08
C LEU A 10 -10.03 -8.28 6.25
N ILE A 11 -11.10 -9.07 6.37
CA ILE A 11 -12.47 -8.58 6.56
C ILE A 11 -12.56 -7.74 7.83
N ILE A 12 -12.02 -8.23 8.95
CA ILE A 12 -12.01 -7.48 10.22
C ILE A 12 -11.27 -6.15 10.06
N SER A 13 -10.12 -6.16 9.37
CA SER A 13 -9.32 -4.95 9.14
C SER A 13 -10.07 -3.92 8.27
N ILE A 14 -10.75 -4.39 7.22
CA ILE A 14 -11.58 -3.55 6.34
C ILE A 14 -12.76 -2.96 7.10
N ILE A 15 -13.50 -3.77 7.88
CA ILE A 15 -14.63 -3.30 8.67
C ILE A 15 -14.17 -2.23 9.67
N TYR A 16 -13.09 -2.50 10.40
CA TYR A 16 -12.52 -1.55 11.35
C TYR A 16 -12.12 -0.23 10.66
N PHE A 17 -11.52 -0.32 9.48
CA PHE A 17 -11.14 0.82 8.66
C PHE A 17 -12.35 1.66 8.22
N PHE A 18 -13.41 1.03 7.68
CA PHE A 18 -14.62 1.73 7.26
C PHE A 18 -15.36 2.38 8.43
N VAL A 19 -15.44 1.69 9.58
CA VAL A 19 -16.01 2.26 10.81
C VAL A 19 -15.23 3.49 11.26
N ALA A 20 -13.90 3.46 11.19
CA ALA A 20 -13.05 4.59 11.56
C ALA A 20 -13.19 5.78 10.60
N ILE A 21 -13.29 5.54 9.30
CA ILE A 21 -13.55 6.59 8.30
C ILE A 21 -14.93 7.21 8.50
N ASN A 22 -15.96 6.38 8.66
CA ASN A 22 -17.34 6.84 8.78
C ASN A 22 -17.53 7.71 10.03
N LYS A 23 -16.88 7.35 11.15
CA LYS A 23 -16.86 8.18 12.37
C LYS A 23 -16.23 9.57 12.19
N LYS A 24 -15.40 9.78 11.16
CA LYS A 24 -14.70 11.03 10.90
C LYS A 24 -15.25 11.82 9.71
N GLU A 25 -16.29 11.30 9.02
CA GLU A 25 -16.90 11.94 7.83
C GLU A 25 -15.89 12.32 6.73
N ILE A 26 -14.84 11.51 6.55
CA ILE A 26 -13.76 11.81 5.60
C ILE A 26 -14.11 11.26 4.21
N SER A 27 -14.06 12.13 3.20
CA SER A 27 -14.21 11.72 1.80
C SER A 27 -12.93 11.07 1.23
N PHE A 28 -13.08 10.19 0.23
CA PHE A 28 -11.95 9.54 -0.44
C PHE A 28 -10.94 10.52 -1.06
N SER A 29 -11.40 11.63 -1.62
CA SER A 29 -10.52 12.67 -2.17
C SER A 29 -9.62 13.28 -1.08
N LYS A 30 -10.14 13.38 0.14
CA LYS A 30 -9.41 13.89 1.30
C LYS A 30 -8.36 12.88 1.82
N ILE A 31 -8.66 11.59 1.74
CA ILE A 31 -7.67 10.53 2.06
C ILE A 31 -6.46 10.65 1.12
N ILE A 32 -6.70 10.79 -0.17
CA ILE A 32 -5.61 10.90 -1.15
C ILE A 32 -4.81 12.19 -0.95
N SER A 33 -5.46 13.32 -0.64
CA SER A 33 -4.75 14.57 -0.33
C SER A 33 -3.86 14.43 0.91
N ILE A 34 -4.34 13.72 1.95
CA ILE A 34 -3.57 13.47 3.16
C ILE A 34 -2.33 12.62 2.87
N ILE A 35 -2.46 11.52 2.12
CA ILE A 35 -1.32 10.67 1.74
C ILE A 35 -0.30 11.49 0.95
N ARG A 36 -0.77 12.28 -0.01
CA ARG A 36 0.07 13.18 -0.80
C ARG A 36 0.81 14.17 0.10
N ASP A 37 0.13 14.78 1.05
CA ASP A 37 0.68 15.83 1.91
C ASP A 37 1.66 15.24 2.95
N GLY A 38 1.43 14.00 3.40
CA GLY A 38 2.35 13.24 4.24
C GLY A 38 3.63 12.79 3.52
N LEU A 39 3.55 12.56 2.20
CA LEU A 39 4.70 12.29 1.33
C LEU A 39 5.45 13.57 0.92
N LYS A 40 4.88 14.75 1.18
CA LYS A 40 5.44 16.04 0.79
C LYS A 40 6.49 16.49 1.81
N ASP A 41 7.75 16.30 1.47
CA ASP A 41 8.86 16.89 2.24
C ASP A 41 8.86 18.43 2.12
N SER A 42 9.12 19.07 3.27
CA SER A 42 9.29 20.50 3.50
C SER A 42 10.34 21.18 2.61
N SER A 43 11.26 20.42 1.99
CA SER A 43 12.29 20.93 1.08
C SER A 43 11.77 21.39 -0.29
N THR A 44 10.51 21.10 -0.62
CA THR A 44 9.94 21.39 -1.94
C THR A 44 9.48 22.84 -2.15
N GLU A 45 9.49 23.71 -1.14
CA GLU A 45 8.94 25.07 -1.22
C GLU A 45 9.75 26.10 -2.05
N LYS A 46 11.06 25.86 -2.30
CA LYS A 46 11.91 26.82 -3.04
C LYS A 46 12.22 26.38 -4.48
N ASN A 47 11.39 26.73 -5.48
CA ASN A 47 11.76 27.04 -6.88
C ASN A 47 10.62 26.81 -7.90
N GLY A 48 10.35 27.80 -8.74
CA GLY A 48 9.23 27.86 -9.69
C GLY A 48 9.20 26.82 -10.83
N ASN A 49 10.26 26.04 -11.06
CA ASN A 49 10.28 24.94 -12.05
C ASN A 49 9.77 23.60 -11.47
N LYS A 50 9.35 23.57 -10.19
CA LYS A 50 8.90 22.37 -9.47
C LYS A 50 7.47 21.93 -9.77
N ASN A 51 6.66 22.75 -10.45
CA ASN A 51 5.25 22.43 -10.69
C ASN A 51 5.04 21.19 -11.56
N PHE A 52 5.86 20.96 -12.60
CA PHE A 52 5.67 19.79 -13.48
C PHE A 52 6.02 18.47 -12.77
N PHE A 53 7.20 18.38 -12.15
CA PHE A 53 7.61 17.18 -11.41
C PHE A 53 6.69 16.90 -10.22
N PHE A 54 6.26 17.93 -9.50
CA PHE A 54 5.28 17.77 -8.42
C PHE A 54 3.94 17.25 -8.93
N ARG A 55 3.47 17.73 -10.09
CA ARG A 55 2.24 17.23 -10.74
C ARG A 55 2.37 15.77 -11.16
N ILE A 56 3.49 15.36 -11.76
CA ILE A 56 3.74 13.96 -12.11
C ILE A 56 3.71 13.07 -10.87
N LYS A 57 4.46 13.42 -9.82
CA LYS A 57 4.48 12.65 -8.56
C LYS A 57 3.08 12.52 -7.96
N THR A 58 2.32 13.61 -7.97
CA THR A 58 0.93 13.62 -7.48
C THR A 58 0.05 12.70 -8.31
N TRP A 59 0.14 12.77 -9.64
CA TRP A 59 -0.62 11.91 -10.55
C TRP A 59 -0.27 10.44 -10.36
N LEU A 60 1.02 10.11 -10.21
CA LEU A 60 1.48 8.74 -9.94
C LEU A 60 0.90 8.17 -8.64
N ILE A 61 0.78 8.96 -7.57
CA ILE A 61 0.13 8.51 -6.32
C ILE A 61 -1.33 8.12 -6.59
N HIS A 62 -2.08 8.95 -7.32
CA HIS A 62 -3.48 8.68 -7.63
C HIS A 62 -3.63 7.43 -8.49
N VAL A 63 -2.85 7.34 -9.57
CA VAL A 63 -2.86 6.19 -10.48
C VAL A 63 -2.51 4.91 -9.74
N THR A 64 -1.44 4.92 -8.94
CA THR A 64 -1.03 3.75 -8.14
C THR A 64 -2.12 3.35 -7.14
N PHE A 65 -2.76 4.32 -6.49
CA PHE A 65 -3.86 4.07 -5.55
C PHE A 65 -5.08 3.45 -6.22
N TYR A 66 -5.54 4.00 -7.35
CA TYR A 66 -6.69 3.46 -8.08
C TYR A 66 -6.39 2.10 -8.71
N LEU A 67 -5.17 1.89 -9.23
CA LEU A 67 -4.74 0.58 -9.71
C LEU A 67 -4.66 -0.43 -8.57
N PHE A 68 -4.13 -0.05 -7.41
CA PHE A 68 -4.15 -0.90 -6.22
C PHE A 68 -5.58 -1.28 -5.83
N LEU A 69 -6.50 -0.30 -5.76
CA LEU A 69 -7.91 -0.56 -5.44
C LEU A 69 -8.55 -1.51 -6.47
N PHE A 70 -8.28 -1.30 -7.76
CA PHE A 70 -8.77 -2.18 -8.82
C PHE A 70 -8.21 -3.61 -8.68
N MET A 71 -6.90 -3.75 -8.45
CA MET A 71 -6.25 -5.04 -8.21
C MET A 71 -6.81 -5.75 -6.98
N PHE A 72 -7.03 -4.99 -5.90
CA PHE A 72 -7.60 -5.48 -4.65
C PHE A 72 -9.04 -5.97 -4.85
N LEU A 73 -9.89 -5.17 -5.51
CA LEU A 73 -11.28 -5.54 -5.76
C LEU A 73 -11.38 -6.72 -6.71
N THR A 74 -10.54 -6.76 -7.76
CA THR A 74 -10.59 -7.84 -8.73
C THR A 74 -10.09 -9.16 -8.18
N SER A 75 -9.19 -9.19 -7.19
CA SER A 75 -8.73 -10.45 -6.59
C SER A 75 -9.50 -10.84 -5.32
N PHE A 76 -9.59 -9.97 -4.32
CA PHE A 76 -10.08 -10.33 -3.00
C PHE A 76 -11.59 -10.51 -2.95
N VAL A 77 -12.36 -9.60 -3.58
CA VAL A 77 -13.84 -9.68 -3.56
C VAL A 77 -14.34 -11.01 -4.11
N PRO A 78 -14.02 -11.42 -5.36
CA PRO A 78 -14.50 -12.69 -5.87
C PRO A 78 -13.94 -13.89 -5.11
N THR A 79 -12.70 -13.83 -4.63
CA THR A 79 -12.11 -14.92 -3.84
C THR A 79 -12.85 -15.13 -2.52
N ILE A 80 -13.33 -14.06 -1.87
CA ILE A 80 -14.11 -14.12 -0.64
C ILE A 80 -15.48 -14.76 -0.88
N PHE A 81 -16.16 -14.40 -1.98
CA PHE A 81 -17.51 -14.89 -2.27
C PHE A 81 -17.55 -16.26 -2.93
N SER A 82 -16.60 -16.57 -3.81
CA SER A 82 -16.59 -17.79 -4.62
C SER A 82 -15.53 -18.81 -4.19
N GLY A 83 -14.62 -18.45 -3.27
CA GLY A 83 -13.50 -19.31 -2.84
C GLY A 83 -12.38 -19.46 -3.89
N HIS A 84 -12.59 -18.96 -5.10
CA HIS A 84 -11.64 -18.95 -6.20
C HIS A 84 -11.81 -17.66 -7.02
N LEU A 85 -10.87 -17.39 -7.92
CA LEU A 85 -10.93 -16.24 -8.82
C LEU A 85 -11.60 -16.63 -10.15
N PRO A 86 -12.81 -16.12 -10.49
CA PRO A 86 -13.48 -16.44 -11.75
C PRO A 86 -12.70 -15.90 -12.96
N GLY A 87 -12.88 -16.54 -14.12
CA GLY A 87 -12.12 -16.22 -15.34
C GLY A 87 -12.15 -14.74 -15.75
N LEU A 88 -13.32 -14.07 -15.67
CA LEU A 88 -13.44 -12.64 -15.98
C LEU A 88 -12.58 -11.77 -15.06
N PHE A 89 -12.66 -12.01 -13.74
CA PHE A 89 -11.90 -11.27 -12.74
C PHE A 89 -10.39 -11.55 -12.86
N LEU A 90 -10.02 -12.78 -13.19
CA LEU A 90 -8.63 -13.16 -13.47
C LEU A 90 -8.07 -12.38 -14.67
N ILE A 91 -8.81 -12.30 -15.77
CA ILE A 91 -8.39 -11.55 -16.98
C ILE A 91 -8.20 -10.06 -16.63
N LEU A 92 -9.15 -9.46 -15.92
CA LEU A 92 -9.05 -8.07 -15.48
C LEU A 92 -7.83 -7.85 -14.57
N HIS A 93 -7.63 -8.74 -13.60
CA HIS A 93 -6.52 -8.68 -12.65
C HIS A 93 -5.15 -8.78 -13.35
N ILE A 94 -4.97 -9.78 -14.23
CA ILE A 94 -3.73 -9.96 -14.98
C ILE A 94 -3.47 -8.77 -15.91
N THR A 95 -4.50 -8.20 -16.53
CA THR A 95 -4.35 -7.05 -17.43
C THR A 95 -3.92 -5.78 -16.69
N ALA A 96 -4.42 -5.57 -15.47
CA ALA A 96 -4.07 -4.40 -14.66
C ALA A 96 -2.73 -4.57 -13.91
N ALA A 97 -2.25 -5.80 -13.68
CA ALA A 97 -1.04 -6.06 -12.91
C ALA A 97 0.23 -5.37 -13.48
N PRO A 98 0.52 -5.37 -14.79
CA PRO A 98 1.65 -4.65 -15.35
C PRO A 98 1.58 -3.15 -15.09
N LEU A 99 0.41 -2.53 -15.30
CA LEU A 99 0.22 -1.10 -15.06
C LEU A 99 0.46 -0.74 -13.59
N PHE A 100 -0.08 -1.56 -12.67
CA PHE A 100 0.17 -1.40 -11.25
C PHE A 100 1.67 -1.51 -10.93
N SER A 101 2.34 -2.55 -11.41
CA SER A 101 3.76 -2.79 -11.14
C SER A 101 4.66 -1.65 -11.64
N ILE A 102 4.40 -1.12 -12.84
CA ILE A 102 5.15 0.00 -13.42
C ILE A 102 4.90 1.28 -12.61
N SER A 103 3.64 1.59 -12.30
CA SER A 103 3.30 2.79 -11.52
C SER A 103 3.92 2.75 -10.12
N LEU A 104 3.89 1.59 -9.45
CA LEU A 104 4.51 1.38 -8.15
C LEU A 104 6.03 1.52 -8.23
N ALA A 105 6.69 0.94 -9.23
CA ALA A 105 8.13 1.06 -9.43
C ALA A 105 8.55 2.52 -9.64
N LEU A 106 7.82 3.28 -10.46
CA LEU A 106 8.05 4.71 -10.65
C LEU A 106 7.86 5.48 -9.35
N LEU A 107 6.82 5.17 -8.57
CA LEU A 107 6.57 5.81 -7.28
C LEU A 107 7.73 5.56 -6.30
N VAL A 108 8.24 4.32 -6.24
CA VAL A 108 9.42 3.98 -5.44
C VAL A 108 10.63 4.78 -5.90
N LEU A 109 10.93 4.81 -7.21
CA LEU A 109 12.07 5.56 -7.74
C LEU A 109 12.00 7.06 -7.41
N PHE A 110 10.81 7.67 -7.51
CA PHE A 110 10.65 9.10 -7.24
C PHE A 110 10.70 9.48 -5.76
N TYR A 111 10.37 8.57 -4.85
CA TYR A 111 10.27 8.84 -3.42
C TYR A 111 11.36 8.19 -2.56
N ALA A 112 12.12 7.22 -3.07
CA ALA A 112 13.14 6.49 -2.30
C ALA A 112 14.16 7.43 -1.63
N TYR A 113 14.63 8.46 -2.33
CA TYR A 113 15.56 9.43 -1.76
C TYR A 113 14.90 10.30 -0.68
N GLN A 114 13.66 10.74 -0.90
CA GLN A 114 12.92 11.62 0.03
C GLN A 114 12.48 10.89 1.30
N LEU A 115 12.20 9.59 1.19
CA LEU A 115 11.78 8.72 2.29
C LEU A 115 12.93 7.86 2.84
N LYS A 116 14.18 8.32 2.65
CA LYS A 116 15.34 7.67 3.26
C LYS A 116 15.20 7.66 4.79
N LEU A 117 15.44 6.50 5.38
CA LEU A 117 15.48 6.34 6.83
C LEU A 117 16.72 7.05 7.40
N ASN A 118 16.53 7.75 8.52
CA ASN A 118 17.56 8.45 9.28
C ASN A 118 17.61 7.93 10.73
N GLU A 119 18.62 8.35 11.48
CA GLU A 119 18.88 7.88 12.84
C GLU A 119 17.74 8.22 13.82
N ASN A 120 17.04 9.32 13.59
CA ASN A 120 15.95 9.78 14.45
C ASN A 120 14.61 9.07 14.14
N ASP A 121 14.45 8.47 12.96
CA ASP A 121 13.19 7.87 12.52
C ASP A 121 12.79 6.70 13.44
N TYR A 122 13.75 5.92 13.97
CA TYR A 122 13.45 4.83 14.91
C TYR A 122 12.84 5.35 16.21
N SER A 123 13.49 6.32 16.87
CA SER A 123 12.97 6.91 18.12
C SER A 123 11.60 7.57 17.95
N ASN A 124 11.34 8.17 16.78
CA ASN A 124 10.05 8.78 16.48
C ASN A 124 8.99 7.73 16.14
N PHE A 125 9.37 6.62 15.52
CA PHE A 125 8.48 5.48 15.29
C PHE A 125 8.12 4.78 16.60
N GLU A 126 9.05 4.68 17.55
CA GLU A 126 8.80 4.12 18.88
C GLU A 126 7.73 4.92 19.64
N LYS A 127 7.76 6.26 19.58
CA LYS A 127 6.68 7.11 20.12
C LYS A 127 5.31 6.78 19.50
N VAL A 128 5.29 6.41 18.21
CA VAL A 128 4.05 5.99 17.53
C VAL A 128 3.51 4.68 18.10
N ILE A 129 4.40 3.70 18.34
CA ILE A 129 4.02 2.41 18.92
C ILE A 129 3.49 2.59 20.35
N ASN A 130 4.18 3.42 21.14
CA ASN A 130 3.84 3.65 22.55
C ASN A 130 2.65 4.60 22.76
N LYS A 131 2.08 5.15 21.68
CA LYS A 131 0.94 6.11 21.71
C LYS A 131 1.25 7.43 22.42
N ASP A 132 2.53 7.77 22.56
CA ASP A 132 2.96 8.97 23.27
C ASP A 132 2.72 10.22 22.42
N SER A 133 1.74 11.05 22.81
CA SER A 133 1.51 12.41 22.28
C SER A 133 1.53 12.56 20.74
N ILE A 134 1.18 11.52 19.98
CA ILE A 134 1.29 11.50 18.50
C ILE A 134 0.41 12.56 17.83
N LYS A 135 -0.65 13.04 18.50
CA LYS A 135 -1.55 14.05 17.95
C LYS A 135 -0.73 15.29 17.55
N ASN A 136 -0.59 15.48 16.25
CA ASN A 136 0.11 16.58 15.58
C ASN A 136 1.64 16.52 15.57
N ASP A 137 2.27 15.39 15.93
CA ASP A 137 3.71 15.23 15.77
C ASP A 137 4.06 14.85 14.33
N ARG A 138 4.44 15.87 13.54
CA ARG A 138 4.86 15.71 12.15
C ARG A 138 6.04 14.75 11.98
N SER A 139 6.96 14.70 12.94
CA SER A 139 8.16 13.86 12.86
C SER A 139 7.82 12.38 13.02
N SER A 140 6.96 12.05 13.97
CA SER A 140 6.41 10.71 14.18
C SER A 140 5.56 10.25 13.00
N ILE A 141 4.71 11.12 12.43
CA ILE A 141 3.90 10.80 11.24
C ILE A 141 4.78 10.50 10.02
N LEU A 142 5.81 11.33 9.80
CA LEU A 142 6.75 11.13 8.70
C LEU A 142 7.54 9.84 8.87
N SER A 143 8.00 9.54 10.09
CA SER A 143 8.76 8.32 10.39
C SER A 143 7.93 7.07 10.11
N TYR A 144 6.69 7.02 10.59
CA TYR A 144 5.75 5.93 10.28
C TYR A 144 5.57 5.75 8.76
N SER A 145 5.42 6.85 8.04
CA SER A 145 5.23 6.83 6.59
C SER A 145 6.44 6.30 5.83
N LYS A 146 7.66 6.64 6.26
CA LYS A 146 8.90 6.07 5.70
C LYS A 146 8.98 4.57 5.96
N PHE A 147 8.69 4.12 7.19
CA PHE A 147 8.67 2.69 7.52
C PHE A 147 7.64 1.94 6.68
N SER A 148 6.41 2.44 6.57
CA SER A 148 5.38 1.83 5.71
C SER A 148 5.77 1.83 4.24
N PHE A 149 6.40 2.89 3.73
CA PHE A 149 6.89 2.96 2.35
C PHE A 149 7.92 1.86 2.06
N TRP A 150 8.94 1.72 2.90
CA TRP A 150 9.95 0.68 2.73
C TRP A 150 9.36 -0.72 2.92
N LEU A 151 8.48 -0.90 3.90
CA LEU A 151 7.80 -2.18 4.12
C LEU A 151 6.96 -2.59 2.90
N LEU A 152 6.14 -1.69 2.34
CA LEU A 152 5.39 -1.93 1.11
C LEU A 152 6.32 -2.24 -0.08
N THR A 153 7.45 -1.54 -0.18
CA THR A 153 8.46 -1.77 -1.23
C THR A 153 9.10 -3.16 -1.09
N PHE A 154 9.46 -3.58 0.12
CA PHE A 154 10.03 -4.91 0.33
C PHE A 154 9.02 -6.02 0.10
N ILE A 155 7.74 -5.82 0.46
CA ILE A 155 6.67 -6.80 0.21
C ILE A 155 6.30 -6.87 -1.28
N SER A 156 6.42 -5.77 -2.02
CA SER A 156 6.11 -5.77 -3.46
C SER A 156 7.07 -6.65 -4.27
N ILE A 157 8.31 -6.83 -3.81
CA ILE A 157 9.29 -7.70 -4.47
C ILE A 157 8.81 -9.17 -4.53
N PRO A 158 8.56 -9.88 -3.41
CA PRO A 158 8.03 -11.23 -3.45
C PRO A 158 6.64 -11.28 -4.08
N LEU A 159 5.80 -10.24 -3.91
CA LEU A 159 4.47 -10.16 -4.55
C LEU A 159 4.56 -10.27 -6.09
N LEU A 160 5.45 -9.48 -6.70
CA LEU A 160 5.61 -9.43 -8.15
C LEU A 160 6.45 -10.61 -8.66
N LEU A 161 7.52 -10.95 -7.95
CA LEU A 161 8.43 -12.02 -8.37
C LEU A 161 7.73 -13.37 -8.34
N SER A 162 6.95 -13.67 -7.29
CA SER A 162 6.32 -14.98 -7.16
C SER A 162 5.27 -15.23 -8.25
N ILE A 163 4.48 -14.23 -8.65
CA ILE A 163 3.51 -14.42 -9.73
C ILE A 163 4.20 -14.61 -11.09
N ILE A 164 5.30 -13.89 -11.35
CA ILE A 164 6.09 -14.08 -12.57
C ILE A 164 6.66 -15.50 -12.61
N LEU A 165 7.24 -15.96 -11.50
CA LEU A 165 7.81 -17.31 -11.40
C LEU A 165 6.75 -18.40 -11.54
N SER A 166 5.49 -18.14 -11.15
CA SER A 166 4.41 -19.12 -11.30
C SER A 166 4.08 -19.46 -12.77
N PHE A 167 4.36 -18.56 -13.72
CA PHE A 167 4.15 -18.80 -15.15
C PHE A 167 5.15 -19.79 -15.76
N TYR A 168 6.29 -20.01 -15.10
CA TYR A 168 7.35 -20.87 -15.63
C TYR A 168 7.47 -22.13 -14.77
N PRO A 169 7.31 -23.33 -15.33
CA PRO A 169 7.45 -24.58 -14.59
C PRO A 169 8.94 -24.96 -14.37
N ILE A 170 9.75 -24.01 -13.89
CA ILE A 170 11.22 -24.15 -13.79
C ILE A 170 11.62 -25.32 -12.87
N ALA A 171 10.82 -25.56 -11.83
CA ALA A 171 11.04 -26.62 -10.84
C ALA A 171 9.77 -27.48 -10.61
N GLY A 172 8.95 -27.65 -11.65
CA GLY A 172 7.73 -28.45 -11.60
C GLY A 172 6.52 -27.76 -10.93
N THR A 173 5.46 -28.54 -10.70
CA THR A 173 4.15 -28.05 -10.22
C THR A 173 4.17 -27.60 -8.77
N ASP A 174 5.01 -28.23 -7.94
CA ASP A 174 5.13 -27.87 -6.52
C ASP A 174 5.69 -26.45 -6.36
N TRP A 175 6.63 -26.07 -7.22
CA TRP A 175 7.18 -24.72 -7.26
C TRP A 175 6.15 -23.67 -7.69
N GLN A 176 5.29 -24.01 -8.65
CA GLN A 176 4.19 -23.13 -9.06
C GLN A 176 3.19 -22.93 -7.91
N ASN A 177 2.83 -24.00 -7.21
CA ASN A 177 1.95 -23.94 -6.05
C ASN A 177 2.56 -23.08 -4.92
N LEU A 178 3.84 -23.28 -4.61
CA LEU A 178 4.55 -22.47 -3.63
C LEU A 178 4.57 -20.98 -4.04
N SER A 179 4.86 -20.69 -5.30
CA SER A 179 4.88 -19.33 -5.83
C SER A 179 3.51 -18.64 -5.72
N LEU A 180 2.42 -19.37 -5.99
CA LEU A 180 1.06 -18.88 -5.81
C LEU A 180 0.70 -18.66 -4.33
N ILE A 181 1.20 -19.50 -3.42
CA ILE A 181 1.05 -19.29 -1.97
C ILE A 181 1.78 -18.01 -1.55
N ILE A 182 3.03 -17.83 -1.97
CA ILE A 182 3.83 -16.63 -1.68
C ILE A 182 3.11 -15.40 -2.23
N HIS A 183 2.60 -15.45 -3.47
CA HIS A 183 1.85 -14.34 -4.07
C HIS A 183 0.65 -13.93 -3.20
N ARG A 184 -0.16 -14.90 -2.79
CA ARG A 184 -1.35 -14.66 -1.96
C ARG A 184 -1.00 -14.07 -0.60
N LEU A 185 0.02 -14.60 0.07
CA LEU A 185 0.47 -14.09 1.37
C LEU A 185 1.07 -12.69 1.26
N SER A 186 1.89 -12.43 0.24
CA SER A 186 2.44 -11.10 -0.02
C SER A 186 1.34 -10.10 -0.37
N ALA A 187 0.32 -10.49 -1.16
CA ALA A 187 -0.79 -9.61 -1.51
C ALA A 187 -1.62 -9.22 -0.29
N LEU A 188 -1.87 -10.18 0.60
CA LEU A 188 -2.54 -9.94 1.88
C LEU A 188 -1.73 -8.98 2.75
N LEU A 189 -0.45 -9.27 2.97
CA LEU A 189 0.41 -8.45 3.81
C LEU A 189 0.55 -7.03 3.25
N PHE A 190 0.73 -6.90 1.93
CA PHE A 190 0.77 -5.61 1.25
C PHE A 190 -0.52 -4.81 1.50
N SER A 191 -1.67 -5.47 1.37
CA SER A 191 -2.99 -4.83 1.57
C SER A 191 -3.19 -4.40 3.03
N LEU A 192 -2.79 -5.22 4.00
CA LEU A 192 -2.86 -4.88 5.42
C LEU A 192 -1.97 -3.68 5.77
N VAL A 193 -0.73 -3.64 5.26
CA VAL A 193 0.18 -2.51 5.48
C VAL A 193 -0.37 -1.24 4.82
N ALA A 194 -0.92 -1.34 3.60
CA ALA A 194 -1.53 -0.22 2.90
C ALA A 194 -2.75 0.32 3.69
N LEU A 195 -3.64 -0.56 4.17
CA LEU A 195 -4.78 -0.17 5.01
C LEU A 195 -4.33 0.47 6.33
N ALA A 196 -3.32 -0.09 7.00
CA ALA A 196 -2.77 0.46 8.23
C ALA A 196 -2.18 1.86 8.01
N LEU A 197 -1.48 2.07 6.88
CA LEU A 197 -0.96 3.38 6.49
C LEU A 197 -2.08 4.40 6.30
N ILE A 198 -3.12 4.04 5.54
CA ILE A 198 -4.25 4.93 5.30
C ILE A 198 -4.98 5.25 6.61
N TYR A 199 -5.21 4.23 7.44
CA TYR A 199 -5.83 4.39 8.77
C TYR A 199 -5.02 5.33 9.66
N PHE A 200 -3.71 5.16 9.70
CA PHE A 200 -2.81 6.00 10.49
C PHE A 200 -2.91 7.46 10.05
N TYR A 201 -2.87 7.71 8.74
CA TYR A 201 -3.03 9.05 8.17
C TYR A 201 -4.39 9.67 8.52
N VAL A 202 -5.47 8.92 8.34
CA VAL A 202 -6.83 9.34 8.72
C VAL A 202 -6.93 9.65 10.23
N THR A 203 -6.18 8.95 11.06
CA THR A 203 -6.26 9.08 12.51
C THR A 203 -5.44 10.25 13.05
N PHE A 204 -4.21 10.42 12.57
CA PHE A 204 -3.19 11.26 13.21
C PHE A 204 -2.73 12.47 12.38
N SER A 205 -2.93 12.50 11.06
CA SER A 205 -2.69 13.73 10.32
C SER A 205 -3.76 14.77 10.66
N LYS A 206 -3.36 16.04 10.83
CA LYS A 206 -4.33 17.13 11.01
C LYS A 206 -5.25 17.17 9.79
N LEU A 207 -6.54 16.96 10.05
CA LEU A 207 -7.64 17.50 9.26
C LEU A 207 -7.66 19.03 9.37
#